data_AF-A0A8T6QIF0-F1
#
_entry.id   AF-A0A8T6QIF0-F1
#
_cell.length_a   1.000
_cell.length_b   1.000
_cell.length_c   1.000
_cell.angle_alpha   90.00
_cell.angle_beta   90.00
_cell.angle_gamma   90.00
#
_symmetry.space_group_name_H-M   'P 1'
#
loop_
_entity.id
_entity.type
_entity.pdbx_description
1 polymer ?
#
loop_
_entity_poly.entity_id
_entity_poly.type
_entity_poly.pdbx_seq_one_letter_code
_entity_poly.pdbx_strand_id
1 'polypeptide(L)'
;SLLSNEVVSVSLTCTNRELPSQIRSGDITGTTGKNAAVASFRNITRPTQPLWPVIDGSLHWSLLSAMNLNYLSLLDTDALKQVIANFDRHALHHPQTARLSHQKLDAIERLETRPVDRLFTGIPVRGLASTLYL
;
A
#
# COMPACT_ATOMS: atom_id res chain seq x y z
N SER A 1 -31.26 36.29 -3.78
CA SER A 1 -32.41 35.37 -3.68
C SER A 1 -31.97 34.00 -4.17
N LEU A 2 -31.68 33.07 -3.27
CA LEU A 2 -31.55 31.66 -3.66
C LEU A 2 -32.98 31.13 -3.79
N LEU A 3 -33.34 30.68 -4.99
CA LEU A 3 -34.67 30.18 -5.32
C LEU A 3 -34.98 28.98 -4.40
N SER A 4 -36.02 29.10 -3.57
CA SER A 4 -36.35 28.17 -2.49
C SER A 4 -36.86 26.79 -2.94
N ASN A 5 -36.61 26.36 -4.19
CA ASN A 5 -37.25 25.17 -4.75
C ASN A 5 -36.45 24.49 -5.90
N GLU A 6 -35.14 24.29 -5.72
CA GLU A 6 -34.33 23.50 -6.67
C GLU A 6 -34.10 22.08 -6.16
N VAL A 7 -34.32 21.08 -7.02
CA VAL A 7 -34.08 19.66 -6.73
C VAL A 7 -32.68 19.31 -7.21
N VAL A 8 -31.81 18.88 -6.29
CA VAL A 8 -30.47 18.38 -6.61
C VAL A 8 -30.46 16.86 -6.50
N SER A 9 -30.09 16.19 -7.59
CA SER A 9 -29.78 14.75 -7.57
C SER A 9 -28.28 14.57 -7.36
N VAL A 10 -27.90 13.77 -6.36
CA VAL A 10 -26.50 13.46 -6.07
C VAL A 10 -26.33 11.95 -5.98
N SER A 11 -25.31 11.44 -6.67
CA SER A 11 -24.81 10.08 -6.49
C SER A 11 -23.57 10.13 -5.62
N LEU A 12 -23.56 9.35 -4.55
CA LEU A 12 -22.46 9.33 -3.57
C LEU A 12 -21.91 7.91 -3.43
N THR A 13 -20.58 7.81 -3.32
CA THR A 13 -19.90 6.58 -2.92
C THR A 13 -19.58 6.66 -1.44
N CYS A 14 -20.21 5.82 -0.63
CA CYS A 14 -20.08 5.81 0.83
C CYS A 14 -19.32 4.56 1.30
N THR A 15 -18.73 4.63 2.50
CA THR A 15 -18.05 3.48 3.14
C THR A 15 -18.59 3.25 4.54
N ASN A 16 -18.45 2.01 5.03
CA ASN A 16 -18.96 1.59 6.34
C ASN A 16 -17.94 1.75 7.48
N ARG A 17 -16.82 2.45 7.24
CA ARG A 17 -15.78 2.78 8.23
C ARG A 17 -15.32 1.56 9.03
N GLU A 18 -15.56 1.56 10.34
CA GLU A 18 -15.11 0.51 11.28
C GLU A 18 -16.01 -0.73 11.29
N LEU A 19 -17.23 -0.67 10.74
CA LEU A 19 -18.17 -1.79 10.78
C LEU A 19 -17.59 -3.09 10.17
N PRO A 20 -16.88 -3.07 9.03
CA PRO A 20 -16.27 -4.28 8.48
C PRO A 20 -15.24 -4.94 9.41
N SER A 21 -14.63 -4.20 10.34
CA SER A 21 -13.67 -4.78 11.29
C SER A 21 -14.31 -5.71 12.32
N GLN A 22 -15.64 -5.62 12.51
CA GLN A 22 -16.40 -6.47 13.41
C GLN A 22 -16.75 -7.83 12.78
N ILE A 23 -16.58 -7.97 11.46
CA ILE A 23 -16.87 -9.19 10.70
C ILE A 23 -15.79 -10.24 10.97
N ARG A 24 -16.21 -11.45 11.33
CA ARG A 24 -15.30 -12.57 11.59
C ARG A 24 -14.99 -13.32 10.30
N SER A 25 -13.96 -14.16 10.35
CA SER A 25 -13.72 -15.13 9.27
C SER A 25 -14.92 -16.07 9.19
N GLY A 26 -15.45 -16.25 7.98
CA GLY A 26 -16.63 -17.07 7.73
C GLY A 26 -17.96 -16.31 7.61
N ASP A 27 -18.06 -15.09 8.11
CA ASP A 27 -19.35 -14.36 8.21
C ASP A 27 -19.84 -13.81 6.86
N ILE A 28 -18.93 -13.52 5.91
CA ILE A 28 -19.30 -12.99 4.59
C ILE A 28 -19.67 -14.16 3.68
N THR A 29 -20.96 -14.49 3.63
CA THR A 29 -21.48 -15.65 2.89
C THR A 29 -22.30 -15.28 1.64
N GLY A 30 -22.56 -13.99 1.42
CA GLY A 30 -23.41 -13.50 0.34
C GLY A 30 -22.83 -13.77 -1.05
N THR A 31 -23.63 -14.43 -1.90
CA THR A 31 -23.33 -14.63 -3.33
C THR A 31 -24.03 -13.54 -4.15
N THR A 32 -23.46 -12.34 -4.20
CA THR A 32 -24.00 -11.28 -5.08
C THR A 32 -23.83 -11.69 -6.55
N GLY A 33 -24.93 -12.02 -7.21
CA GLY A 33 -24.99 -12.31 -8.65
C GLY A 33 -24.43 -13.68 -9.09
N LYS A 34 -24.12 -14.59 -8.17
CA LYS A 34 -23.69 -15.96 -8.49
C LYS A 34 -24.61 -16.99 -7.82
N ASN A 35 -24.94 -18.07 -8.53
CA ASN A 35 -25.80 -19.12 -8.01
C ASN A 35 -25.10 -19.85 -6.84
N ALA A 36 -25.64 -19.69 -5.62
CA ALA A 36 -25.17 -20.38 -4.42
C ALA A 36 -25.24 -21.91 -4.52
N ALA A 37 -26.02 -22.44 -5.47
CA ALA A 37 -26.12 -23.88 -5.74
C ALA A 37 -24.84 -24.50 -6.32
N VAL A 38 -23.94 -23.69 -6.91
CA VAL A 38 -22.70 -24.19 -7.55
C VAL A 38 -21.53 -24.23 -6.57
N ALA A 39 -21.45 -23.27 -5.64
CA ALA A 39 -20.41 -23.24 -4.61
C ALA A 39 -20.82 -22.35 -3.42
N SER A 40 -20.45 -22.78 -2.21
CA SER A 40 -20.55 -21.95 -1.01
C SER A 40 -19.37 -20.97 -0.93
N PHE A 41 -19.64 -19.71 -0.58
CA PHE A 41 -18.62 -18.68 -0.40
C PHE A 41 -18.52 -18.28 1.06
N ARG A 42 -17.29 -18.05 1.52
CA ARG A 42 -17.02 -17.44 2.83
C ARG A 42 -15.71 -16.67 2.79
N ASN A 43 -15.59 -15.59 3.55
CA ASN A 43 -14.29 -14.94 3.73
C ASN A 43 -13.36 -15.84 4.55
N ILE A 44 -12.10 -15.96 4.10
CA ILE A 44 -11.05 -16.74 4.78
C ILE A 44 -10.34 -15.94 5.87
N THR A 45 -10.31 -14.62 5.73
CA THR A 45 -9.67 -13.69 6.64
C THR A 45 -10.66 -12.63 7.09
N ARG A 46 -10.39 -12.00 8.24
CA ARG A 46 -11.15 -10.83 8.67
C ARG A 46 -10.87 -9.66 7.72
N PRO A 47 -11.87 -8.82 7.41
CA PRO A 47 -11.61 -7.57 6.71
C PRO A 47 -10.55 -6.75 7.43
N THR A 48 -9.68 -6.10 6.67
CA THR A 48 -8.66 -5.19 7.21
C THR A 48 -9.33 -4.00 7.88
N GLN A 49 -8.73 -3.49 8.95
CA GLN A 49 -9.19 -2.26 9.58
C GLN A 49 -9.01 -1.07 8.62
N PRO A 50 -9.91 -0.08 8.65
CA PRO A 50 -9.74 1.12 7.85
C PRO A 50 -8.47 1.85 8.30
N LEU A 51 -7.70 2.35 7.33
CA LEU A 51 -6.58 3.24 7.57
C LEU A 51 -7.04 4.67 7.36
N TRP A 52 -6.79 5.52 8.35
CA TRP A 52 -7.17 6.92 8.30
C TRP A 52 -6.09 7.73 7.55
N PRO A 53 -6.46 8.78 6.81
CA PRO A 53 -5.47 9.64 6.21
C PRO A 53 -4.67 10.37 7.29
N VAL A 54 -3.36 10.51 7.05
CA VAL A 54 -2.47 11.30 7.88
C VAL A 54 -2.63 12.76 7.50
N ILE A 55 -3.03 13.61 8.44
CA ILE A 55 -3.24 15.04 8.19
C ILE A 55 -1.93 15.84 8.36
N ASP A 56 -0.86 15.20 8.84
CA ASP A 56 0.44 15.85 9.01
C ASP A 56 1.07 16.25 7.64
N GLY A 57 1.46 17.52 7.54
CA GLY A 57 2.09 18.11 6.36
C GLY A 57 3.49 17.54 6.08
N SER A 58 4.19 17.02 7.10
CA SER A 58 5.54 16.47 6.95
C SER A 58 5.58 15.26 5.98
N LEU A 59 4.57 14.40 6.05
CA LEU A 59 4.46 13.18 5.23
C LEU A 59 4.28 13.49 3.74
N HIS A 60 3.66 14.63 3.42
CA HIS A 60 3.44 15.05 2.04
C HIS A 60 4.77 15.34 1.33
N TRP A 61 5.70 15.99 2.02
CA TRP A 61 7.04 16.26 1.49
C TRP A 61 7.88 14.99 1.35
N SER A 62 7.81 14.07 2.31
CA SER A 62 8.48 12.77 2.22
C SER A 62 7.96 11.95 1.04
N LEU A 63 6.64 11.99 0.78
CA LEU A 63 6.05 11.32 -0.38
C LEU A 63 6.50 11.96 -1.70
N LEU A 64 6.51 13.29 -1.79
CA LEU A 64 6.99 14.01 -2.97
C LEU A 64 8.47 13.71 -3.25
N SER A 65 9.29 13.67 -2.20
CA SER A 65 10.71 13.28 -2.28
C SER A 65 10.85 11.84 -2.78
N ALA A 66 10.02 10.91 -2.28
CA ALA A 66 9.99 9.53 -2.76
C ALA A 66 9.46 9.40 -4.20
N MET A 67 8.60 10.30 -4.68
CA MET A 67 8.13 10.29 -6.07
C MET A 67 9.17 10.86 -7.04
N ASN A 68 10.03 11.77 -6.57
CA ASN A 68 11.15 12.34 -7.33
C ASN A 68 12.46 11.60 -7.04
N LEU A 69 12.34 10.29 -6.79
CA LEU A 69 13.42 9.45 -6.32
C LEU A 69 14.59 9.50 -7.30
N ASN A 70 15.71 10.03 -6.82
CA ASN A 70 16.94 10.04 -7.59
C ASN A 70 17.56 8.64 -7.55
N TYR A 71 18.14 8.22 -8.68
CA TYR A 71 18.88 6.98 -8.83
C TYR A 71 19.90 6.74 -7.70
N LEU A 72 20.53 7.81 -7.19
CA LEU A 72 21.48 7.75 -6.08
C LEU A 72 20.86 7.27 -4.76
N SER A 73 19.58 7.58 -4.51
CA SER A 73 18.86 7.14 -3.29
C SER A 73 18.48 5.66 -3.33
N LEU A 74 18.47 5.03 -4.53
CA LEU A 74 18.22 3.60 -4.70
C LEU A 74 19.50 2.76 -4.66
N LEU A 75 20.67 3.39 -4.60
CA LEU A 75 21.95 2.71 -4.44
C LEU A 75 22.37 2.57 -2.99
N ASP A 76 21.82 3.42 -2.12
CA ASP A 76 22.13 3.45 -0.70
C ASP A 76 21.10 2.65 0.11
N THR A 77 21.58 1.86 1.06
CA THR A 77 20.74 0.94 1.84
C THR A 77 19.85 1.72 2.81
N ASP A 78 20.38 2.75 3.47
CA ASP A 78 19.62 3.54 4.44
C ASP A 78 18.59 4.43 3.76
N ALA A 79 18.94 5.06 2.64
CA ALA A 79 18.01 5.81 1.81
C ALA A 79 16.86 4.92 1.32
N LEU A 80 17.14 3.68 0.88
CA LEU A 80 16.11 2.72 0.49
C LEU A 80 15.19 2.36 1.67
N LYS A 81 15.74 2.08 2.85
CA LYS A 81 14.93 1.80 4.06
C LYS A 81 14.00 2.97 4.40
N GLN A 82 14.50 4.20 4.32
CA GLN A 82 13.71 5.41 4.57
C GLN A 82 12.58 5.59 3.55
N VAL A 83 12.87 5.37 2.27
CA VAL A 83 11.84 5.37 1.22
C VAL A 83 10.75 4.35 1.52
N ILE A 84 11.11 3.11 1.85
CA ILE A 84 10.12 2.06 2.13
C ILE A 84 9.31 2.40 3.39
N ALA A 85 9.96 2.94 4.43
CA ALA A 85 9.29 3.37 5.65
C ALA A 85 8.22 4.44 5.41
N ASN A 86 8.44 5.36 4.46
CA ASN A 86 7.44 6.39 4.09
C ASN A 86 6.12 5.80 3.57
N PHE A 87 6.13 4.57 3.07
CA PHE A 87 4.92 3.88 2.60
C PHE A 87 4.24 3.02 3.67
N ASP A 88 4.85 2.86 4.84
CA ASP A 88 4.26 2.09 5.93
C ASP A 88 3.21 2.90 6.71
N ARG A 89 2.00 2.95 6.14
CA ARG A 89 0.85 3.59 6.78
C ARG A 89 0.26 2.77 7.91
N HIS A 90 0.50 1.45 7.95
CA HIS A 90 0.01 0.61 9.04
C HIS A 90 0.77 0.88 10.33
N ALA A 91 2.07 1.14 10.24
CA ALA A 91 2.87 1.55 11.40
C ALA A 91 2.31 2.77 12.13
N LEU A 92 1.74 3.73 11.40
CA LEU A 92 1.28 4.97 11.99
C LEU A 92 0.02 4.80 12.85
N HIS A 93 -0.88 3.89 12.48
CA HIS A 93 -2.13 3.67 13.21
C HIS A 93 -2.02 2.55 14.25
N HIS A 94 -1.03 1.65 14.11
CA HIS A 94 -0.93 0.43 14.90
C HIS A 94 0.52 0.20 15.36
N PRO A 95 0.88 0.57 16.60
CA PRO A 95 2.27 0.50 17.07
C PRO A 95 2.83 -0.94 17.09
N GLN A 96 1.96 -1.95 17.18
CA GLN A 96 2.37 -3.36 17.12
C GLN A 96 2.84 -3.77 15.71
N THR A 97 2.17 -3.32 14.65
CA THR A 97 2.60 -3.56 13.27
C THR A 97 3.79 -2.68 12.92
N ALA A 98 3.89 -1.48 13.49
CA ALA A 98 5.06 -0.62 13.34
C ALA A 98 6.34 -1.35 13.73
N ARG A 99 6.33 -2.05 14.88
CA ARG A 99 7.49 -2.79 15.35
C ARG A 99 7.90 -3.91 14.39
N LEU A 100 6.94 -4.66 13.87
CA LEU A 100 7.22 -5.74 12.91
C LEU A 100 7.76 -5.20 11.59
N SER A 101 7.22 -4.09 11.10
CA SER A 101 7.74 -3.43 9.91
C SER A 101 9.15 -2.89 10.11
N HIS A 102 9.42 -2.24 11.24
CA HIS A 102 10.77 -1.80 11.59
C HIS A 102 11.74 -2.98 11.64
N GLN A 103 11.38 -4.08 12.29
CA GLN A 103 12.22 -5.29 12.30
C GLN A 103 12.49 -5.85 10.89
N LYS A 104 11.51 -5.78 9.98
CA LYS A 104 11.70 -6.19 8.58
C LYS A 104 12.62 -5.24 7.82
N LEU A 105 12.54 -3.94 8.09
CA LEU A 105 13.46 -2.96 7.50
C LEU A 105 14.87 -3.12 8.05
N ASP A 106 15.01 -3.37 9.35
CA ASP A 106 16.29 -3.60 10.01
C ASP A 106 16.98 -4.88 9.52
N ALA A 107 16.19 -5.90 9.14
CA ALA A 107 16.72 -7.12 8.53
C ALA A 107 17.43 -6.86 7.19
N ILE A 108 17.18 -5.74 6.50
CA ILE A 108 17.94 -5.40 5.29
C ILE A 108 19.37 -5.04 5.70
N GLU A 109 20.31 -5.95 5.49
CA GLU A 109 21.71 -5.77 5.87
C GLU A 109 22.45 -4.91 4.84
N ARG A 110 22.20 -5.16 3.55
CA ARG A 110 23.04 -4.59 2.48
C ARG A 110 22.35 -4.56 1.13
N LEU A 111 22.67 -3.55 0.33
CA LEU A 111 22.32 -3.43 -1.08
C LEU A 111 23.59 -3.35 -1.93
N GLU A 112 23.73 -4.23 -2.92
CA GLU A 112 24.77 -4.13 -3.93
C GLU A 112 24.14 -3.86 -5.29
N THR A 113 24.64 -2.85 -6.00
CA THR A 113 24.19 -2.56 -7.36
C THR A 113 25.36 -2.55 -8.32
N ARG A 114 25.23 -3.24 -9.45
CA ARG A 114 26.25 -3.32 -10.50
C ARG A 114 25.66 -3.08 -11.89
N PRO A 115 26.40 -2.45 -12.81
CA PRO A 115 25.99 -2.35 -14.20
C PRO A 115 25.96 -3.75 -14.84
N VAL A 116 24.94 -3.98 -15.67
CA VAL A 116 24.75 -5.20 -16.44
C VAL A 116 24.28 -4.88 -17.85
N ASP A 117 24.81 -5.61 -18.82
CA ASP A 117 24.30 -5.58 -20.18
C ASP A 117 23.47 -6.85 -20.40
N ARG A 118 22.20 -6.69 -20.81
CA ARG A 118 21.29 -7.81 -21.10
C ARG A 118 20.67 -7.66 -22.47
N LEU A 119 20.51 -8.77 -23.17
CA LEU A 119 19.70 -8.82 -24.39
C LEU A 119 18.22 -8.85 -24.01
N PHE A 120 17.48 -7.82 -24.42
CA PHE A 120 16.03 -7.76 -24.30
C PHE A 120 15.45 -7.67 -25.71
N THR A 121 14.59 -8.61 -26.08
CA THR A 121 13.98 -8.68 -27.43
C THR A 121 14.99 -8.57 -28.58
N GLY A 122 16.17 -9.18 -28.45
CA GLY A 122 17.22 -9.15 -29.48
C GLY A 122 18.07 -7.87 -29.51
N ILE A 123 17.81 -6.89 -28.64
CA ILE A 123 18.57 -5.65 -28.54
C ILE A 123 19.42 -5.67 -27.25
N PRO A 124 20.72 -5.35 -27.29
CA PRO A 124 21.52 -5.19 -26.09
C PRO A 124 21.09 -3.92 -25.34
N VAL A 125 20.70 -4.08 -24.08
CA VAL A 125 20.26 -3.00 -23.20
C VAL A 125 21.18 -2.98 -21.98
N ARG A 126 21.75 -1.80 -21.70
CA ARG A 126 22.50 -1.54 -20.47
C ARG A 126 21.54 -1.19 -19.34
N GLY A 127 21.69 -1.85 -18.22
CA GLY A 127 20.89 -1.65 -17.02
C GLY A 127 21.71 -1.87 -15.76
N LEU A 128 21.01 -2.00 -14.65
CA LEU A 128 21.59 -2.20 -13.33
C LEU A 128 20.95 -3.42 -12.70
N ALA A 129 21.76 -4.22 -12.03
CA ALA A 129 21.31 -5.33 -11.23
C ALA A 129 21.61 -5.01 -9.76
N SER A 130 20.54 -4.93 -8.96
CA SER A 130 20.63 -4.73 -7.52
C SER A 130 20.35 -6.05 -6.79
N THR A 131 21.17 -6.38 -5.80
CA THR A 131 21.02 -7.54 -4.92
C THR A 131 20.84 -7.05 -3.50
N LEU A 132 19.73 -7.44 -2.88
CA LEU A 132 19.40 -7.11 -1.50
C LEU A 132 19.75 -8.31 -0.61
N TYR A 133 20.48 -8.06 0.47
CA TYR A 133 20.84 -9.04 1.49
C TYR A 133 19.99 -8.79 2.74
N LEU A 134 19.44 -9.88 3.30
CA LEU A 134 18.52 -9.91 4.44
C LEU A 134 19.07 -10.82 5.55
#